data_AF-A0A382W8I2-F1
#
_entry.id   AF-A0A382W8I2-F1
#
_cell.length_a   1.000
_cell.length_b   1.000
_cell.length_c   1.000
_cell.angle_alpha   90.00
_cell.angle_beta   90.00
_cell.angle_gamma   90.00
#
_symmetry.space_group_name_H-M   'P 1'
#
loop_
_entity.id
_entity.type
_entity.pdbx_description
1 polymer ?
#
loop_
_entity_poly.entity_id
_entity_poly.type
_entity_poly.pdbx_seq_one_letter_code
_entity_poly.pdbx_strand_id
1 'polypeptide(L)'
;MAIKLAFFLFHNEEVIVKKFILFLSVIGFLFGNSITDRTKSMKKMDGFIDMYWDNSTGKLWLEISKFDHEILYVNSLTAGIGSNDIGLDRGQLGSDRIVYFHRVGPKI
;
A
#
# COMPACT_ATOMS: atom_id res chain seq x y z
N MET A 1 2.00 57.37 19.06
CA MET A 1 2.66 56.85 17.84
C MET A 1 3.33 55.48 18.08
N ALA A 2 4.09 55.30 19.17
CA ALA A 2 4.78 54.02 19.48
C ALA A 2 3.87 52.78 19.64
N ILE A 3 2.71 52.90 20.30
CA ILE A 3 1.79 51.76 20.54
C ILE A 3 1.22 51.17 19.23
N LYS A 4 0.95 52.03 18.23
CA LYS A 4 0.41 51.62 16.92
C LYS A 4 1.47 50.88 16.08
N LEU A 5 2.75 51.24 16.25
CA LEU A 5 3.88 50.58 15.59
C LEU A 5 4.14 49.19 16.19
N ALA A 6 4.10 49.06 17.52
CA ALA A 6 4.26 47.78 18.20
C ALA A 6 3.15 46.78 17.85
N PHE A 7 1.90 47.24 17.76
CA PHE A 7 0.76 46.38 17.35
C PHE A 7 0.87 45.92 15.88
N PHE A 8 1.33 46.79 14.98
CA PHE A 8 1.57 46.45 13.58
C PHE A 8 2.72 45.45 13.39
N LEU A 9 3.80 45.60 14.16
CA LEU A 9 4.92 44.65 14.16
C LEU A 9 4.48 43.28 14.71
N PHE A 10 3.75 43.26 15.83
CA PHE A 10 3.26 42.02 16.45
C PHE A 10 2.30 41.24 15.54
N HIS A 11 1.40 41.91 14.84
CA HIS A 11 0.49 41.26 13.89
C HIS A 11 1.23 40.66 12.68
N ASN A 12 2.31 41.31 12.20
CA ASN A 12 3.11 40.76 11.11
C ASN A 12 3.88 39.49 11.51
N GLU A 13 4.43 39.44 12.72
CA GLU A 13 5.10 38.25 13.26
C GLU A 13 4.16 37.04 13.27
N GLU A 14 2.92 37.17 13.75
CA GLU A 14 1.94 36.07 13.71
C GLU A 14 1.62 35.60 12.28
N VAL A 15 1.47 36.53 11.34
CA VAL A 15 1.18 36.21 9.94
C VAL A 15 2.35 35.49 9.28
N ILE A 16 3.59 35.91 9.59
CA ILE A 16 4.81 35.27 9.11
C ILE A 16 4.92 33.84 9.67
N VAL A 17 4.69 33.65 10.98
CA VAL A 17 4.73 32.33 11.62
C VAL A 17 3.66 31.41 11.05
N LYS A 18 2.42 31.89 10.86
CA LYS A 18 1.34 31.09 10.23
C LYS A 18 1.68 30.70 8.78
N LYS A 19 2.25 31.61 7.99
CA LYS A 19 2.72 31.30 6.62
C LYS A 19 3.85 30.28 6.63
N PHE A 20 4.77 30.36 7.60
CA PHE A 20 5.88 29.42 7.74
C PHE A 20 5.39 28.02 8.16
N ILE A 21 4.44 27.92 9.09
CA ILE A 21 3.80 26.65 9.49
C ILE A 21 3.05 26.04 8.31
N LEU A 22 2.30 26.85 7.55
CA LEU A 22 1.61 26.38 6.35
C LEU A 22 2.60 25.83 5.32
N PHE A 23 3.71 26.54 5.08
CA PHE A 23 4.79 26.09 4.19
C PHE A 23 5.42 24.77 4.66
N LEU A 24 5.66 24.61 5.96
CA LEU A 24 6.23 23.38 6.53
C LEU A 24 5.26 22.19 6.40
N SER A 25 3.95 22.41 6.50
CA SER A 25 2.94 21.36 6.33
C SER A 25 2.87 20.82 4.90
N VAL A 26 3.11 21.67 3.89
CA VAL A 26 3.10 21.28 2.46
C VAL A 26 4.30 20.38 2.13
N ILE A 27 5.45 20.63 2.74
CA ILE A 27 6.67 19.83 2.54
C ILE A 27 6.48 18.38 3.03
N GLY A 28 5.75 18.17 4.13
CA GLY A 28 5.50 16.84 4.69
C GLY A 28 4.73 15.88 3.76
N PHE A 29 3.85 16.42 2.91
CA PHE A 29 3.09 15.60 1.95
C PHE A 29 3.93 15.09 0.77
N LEU A 30 5.06 15.73 0.45
CA LEU A 30 5.89 15.37 -0.71
C LEU A 30 6.78 14.15 -0.49
N PHE A 31 6.93 13.68 0.75
CA PHE A 31 7.83 12.57 1.10
C PHE A 31 7.14 11.20 1.18
N GLY A 32 5.89 11.09 0.74
CA GLY A 32 5.22 9.80 0.62
C GLY A 32 5.73 9.01 -0.59
N ASN A 33 6.35 7.84 -0.38
CA ASN A 33 6.68 6.95 -1.49
C ASN A 33 5.37 6.38 -2.07
N SER A 34 5.09 6.69 -3.34
CA SER A 34 3.94 6.10 -4.02
C SER A 34 4.22 4.65 -4.41
N ILE A 35 3.16 3.85 -4.58
CA ILE A 35 3.28 2.49 -5.12
C ILE A 35 3.97 2.53 -6.47
N THR A 36 3.58 3.48 -7.33
CA THR A 36 4.20 3.73 -8.64
C THR A 36 5.71 3.92 -8.52
N ASP A 37 6.18 4.77 -7.59
CA ASP A 37 7.62 4.98 -7.41
C ASP A 37 8.34 3.70 -6.98
N ARG A 38 7.73 2.92 -6.09
CA ARG A 38 8.31 1.67 -5.58
C ARG A 38 8.35 0.57 -6.63
N THR A 39 7.37 0.52 -7.54
CA THR A 39 7.20 -0.57 -8.51
C THR A 39 7.66 -0.22 -9.93
N LYS A 40 8.19 0.99 -10.18
CA LYS A 40 8.67 1.46 -11.50
C LYS A 40 9.53 0.46 -12.29
N SER A 41 10.41 -0.28 -11.60
CA SER A 41 11.32 -1.26 -12.23
C SER A 41 10.79 -2.71 -12.17
N MET A 42 9.61 -2.92 -11.60
CA MET A 42 9.00 -4.23 -11.44
C MET A 42 8.05 -4.52 -12.60
N LYS A 43 7.89 -5.81 -12.93
CA LYS A 43 6.90 -6.24 -13.91
C LYS A 43 5.53 -6.30 -13.23
N LYS A 44 4.59 -5.45 -13.65
CA LYS A 44 3.19 -5.52 -13.21
C LYS A 44 2.52 -6.77 -13.77
N MET A 45 1.71 -7.41 -12.95
CA MET A 45 0.90 -8.58 -13.27
C MET A 45 -0.52 -8.29 -12.76
N ASP A 46 -1.40 -7.87 -13.68
CA ASP A 46 -2.79 -7.57 -13.33
C ASP A 46 -3.55 -8.84 -12.96
N GLY A 47 -4.43 -8.76 -11.96
CA GLY A 47 -5.17 -9.92 -11.47
C GLY A 47 -6.29 -9.54 -10.51
N PHE A 48 -6.81 -10.52 -9.77
CA PHE A 48 -7.76 -10.24 -8.70
C PHE A 48 -7.10 -9.42 -7.57
N ILE A 49 -5.84 -9.74 -7.27
CA ILE A 49 -4.90 -8.90 -6.53
C ILE A 49 -3.77 -8.62 -7.50
N ASP A 50 -3.52 -7.34 -7.80
CA ASP A 50 -2.41 -6.94 -8.65
C ASP A 50 -1.09 -7.32 -7.98
N MET A 51 -0.17 -7.87 -8.77
CA MET A 51 1.14 -8.30 -8.28
C MET A 51 2.27 -7.62 -9.05
N TYR A 52 3.42 -7.51 -8.41
CA TYR A 52 4.63 -6.95 -9.00
C TYR A 52 5.79 -7.91 -8.82
N TRP A 53 6.39 -8.33 -9.93
CA TRP A 53 7.59 -9.15 -9.94
C TRP A 53 8.84 -8.27 -9.97
N ASP A 54 9.64 -8.37 -8.92
CA ASP A 54 10.96 -7.74 -8.84
C ASP A 54 12.04 -8.72 -9.32
N ASN A 55 12.49 -8.55 -10.56
CA ASN A 55 13.50 -9.40 -11.16
C ASN A 55 14.88 -9.28 -10.49
N SER A 56 15.15 -8.16 -9.80
CA SER A 56 16.44 -7.94 -9.13
C SER A 56 16.57 -8.72 -7.82
N THR A 57 15.46 -8.90 -7.10
CA THR A 57 15.43 -9.60 -5.81
C THR A 57 14.77 -10.98 -5.88
N GLY A 58 14.12 -11.32 -7.00
CA GLY A 58 13.32 -12.53 -7.14
C GLY A 58 12.06 -12.53 -6.26
N LYS A 59 11.58 -11.35 -5.85
CA LYS A 59 10.43 -11.21 -4.95
C LYS A 59 9.15 -10.89 -5.72
N LEU A 60 8.07 -11.50 -5.27
CA LEU A 60 6.71 -11.15 -5.69
C LEU A 60 6.07 -10.27 -4.61
N TRP A 61 5.54 -9.13 -5.03
CA TRP A 61 4.83 -8.18 -4.18
C TRP A 61 3.34 -8.18 -4.53
N LEU A 62 2.49 -7.97 -3.52
CA LEU A 62 1.04 -7.84 -3.67
C LEU A 62 0.63 -6.38 -3.45
N GLU A 63 -0.23 -5.86 -4.32
CA GLU A 63 -0.89 -4.57 -4.11
C GLU A 63 -2.16 -4.75 -3.27
N ILE A 64 -2.17 -4.15 -2.08
CA ILE A 64 -3.32 -4.19 -1.18
C ILE A 64 -4.12 -2.90 -1.38
N SER A 65 -5.16 -2.98 -2.20
CA SER A 65 -6.06 -1.86 -2.49
C SER A 65 -7.21 -1.71 -1.49
N LYS A 66 -7.57 -2.79 -0.78
CA LYS A 66 -8.65 -2.83 0.21
C LYS A 66 -8.19 -3.59 1.46
N PHE A 67 -8.41 -2.97 2.62
CA PHE A 67 -8.24 -3.60 3.94
C PHE A 67 -9.59 -4.13 4.43
N ASP A 68 -9.54 -5.12 5.32
CA ASP A 68 -10.71 -5.71 5.99
C ASP A 68 -11.77 -6.26 5.02
N HIS A 69 -11.32 -6.61 3.81
CA HIS A 69 -12.13 -7.23 2.79
C HIS A 69 -11.79 -8.72 2.70
N GLU A 70 -12.81 -9.55 2.95
CA GLU A 70 -12.67 -11.01 2.91
C GLU A 70 -12.50 -11.51 1.48
N ILE A 71 -11.54 -12.42 1.31
CA ILE A 71 -11.20 -13.07 0.05
C ILE A 71 -11.15 -14.58 0.31
N LEU A 72 -11.72 -15.35 -0.62
CA LEU A 72 -11.61 -16.80 -0.60
C LEU A 72 -10.26 -17.24 -1.19
N TYR A 73 -9.42 -17.86 -0.37
CA TYR A 73 -8.17 -18.47 -0.78
C TYR A 73 -8.33 -19.99 -0.85
N VAL A 74 -8.19 -20.54 -2.06
CA VAL A 74 -8.31 -21.98 -2.31
C VAL A 74 -7.03 -22.50 -2.92
N ASN A 75 -6.49 -23.57 -2.33
CA ASN A 75 -5.42 -24.33 -2.97
C ASN A 75 -6.01 -25.28 -4.00
N SER A 76 -5.43 -25.36 -5.20
CA SER A 76 -5.87 -26.31 -6.23
C SER A 76 -4.71 -26.97 -6.94
N LEU A 77 -4.91 -28.21 -7.39
CA LEU A 77 -3.95 -28.91 -8.23
C LEU A 77 -4.17 -28.51 -9.68
N THR A 78 -3.27 -27.69 -10.22
CA THR A 78 -3.31 -27.29 -11.63
C THR A 78 -3.11 -28.47 -12.57
N ALA A 79 -2.29 -29.45 -12.17
CA ALA A 79 -2.14 -30.73 -12.85
C ALA A 79 -2.24 -31.85 -11.81
N GLY A 80 -3.08 -32.85 -12.09
CA GLY A 80 -3.15 -34.09 -11.31
C GLY A 80 -1.91 -34.95 -11.56
N ILE A 81 -1.60 -35.85 -10.63
CA ILE A 81 -0.41 -36.71 -10.72
C ILE A 81 -0.55 -37.78 -11.81
N GLY A 82 -1.76 -37.99 -12.34
CA GLY A 82 -2.01 -38.95 -13.42
C GLY A 82 -2.20 -40.39 -12.95
N SER A 83 -2.43 -40.59 -11.65
CA SER A 83 -2.83 -41.87 -11.06
C SER A 83 -4.16 -41.68 -10.33
N ASN A 84 -5.17 -42.44 -10.76
CA ASN A 84 -6.51 -42.36 -10.18
C ASN A 84 -6.58 -43.02 -8.79
N ASP A 85 -5.65 -43.93 -8.47
CA ASP A 85 -5.67 -44.74 -7.25
C ASP A 85 -5.38 -43.92 -5.98
N ILE A 86 -4.67 -42.80 -6.11
CA ILE A 86 -4.32 -41.88 -5.01
C ILE A 86 -5.31 -40.71 -4.87
N GLY A 87 -6.31 -40.62 -5.76
CA GLY A 87 -7.38 -39.62 -5.68
C GLY A 87 -6.89 -38.17 -5.77
N LEU A 88 -5.82 -37.90 -6.53
CA LEU A 88 -5.31 -36.55 -6.82
C LEU A 88 -5.68 -36.15 -8.24
N ASP A 89 -6.95 -35.77 -8.39
CA ASP A 89 -7.54 -35.41 -9.67
C ASP A 89 -7.19 -33.99 -10.10
N ARG A 90 -7.27 -33.76 -11.41
CA ARG A 90 -6.98 -32.45 -12.02
C ARG A 90 -8.06 -31.46 -11.60
N GLY A 91 -7.64 -30.28 -11.12
CA GLY A 91 -8.58 -29.25 -10.68
C GLY A 91 -9.28 -29.56 -9.36
N GLN A 92 -8.85 -30.58 -8.63
CA GLN A 92 -9.34 -30.84 -7.28
C GLN A 92 -9.01 -29.66 -6.38
N LEU A 93 -10.06 -29.09 -5.78
CA LEU A 93 -9.94 -28.05 -4.77
C LEU A 93 -9.50 -28.72 -3.47
N GLY A 94 -8.44 -28.17 -2.87
CA GLY A 94 -7.98 -28.52 -1.54
C GLY A 94 -8.70 -27.67 -0.49
N SER A 95 -8.01 -27.39 0.60
CA SER A 95 -8.52 -26.55 1.67
C SER A 95 -8.84 -25.12 1.18
N ASP A 96 -9.97 -24.62 1.64
CA ASP A 96 -10.42 -23.26 1.49
C ASP A 96 -10.20 -22.47 2.79
N ARG A 97 -9.93 -21.17 2.63
CA ARG A 97 -9.73 -20.24 3.74
C ARG A 97 -10.34 -18.89 3.38
N ILE A 98 -10.99 -18.25 4.33
CA ILE A 98 -11.32 -16.83 4.23
C ILE A 98 -10.14 -16.05 4.81
N VAL A 99 -9.57 -15.14 4.02
CA VAL A 99 -8.43 -14.31 4.40
C VAL A 99 -8.73 -12.83 4.13
N TYR A 100 -8.11 -11.94 4.89
CA TYR A 100 -8.19 -10.50 4.66
C TYR A 100 -6.90 -9.82 5.15
N PHE A 101 -6.61 -8.64 4.60
CA PHE A 101 -5.50 -7.81 5.06
C PHE A 101 -6.01 -6.83 6.11
N HIS A 102 -5.41 -6.84 7.30
CA HIS A 102 -5.75 -5.93 8.38
C HIS A 102 -4.56 -5.02 8.68
N ARG A 103 -4.77 -3.70 8.77
CA ARG A 103 -3.68 -2.76 9.07
C ARG A 103 -3.63 -2.45 10.55
N VAL A 104 -2.48 -2.69 11.18
CA VAL A 104 -2.19 -2.28 12.55
C VAL A 104 -1.05 -1.27 12.54
N GLY A 105 -1.40 0.02 12.61
CA GLY A 105 -0.44 1.12 12.49
C GLY A 105 0.31 1.08 11.15
N PRO A 106 1.66 1.05 11.15
CA PRO A 106 2.44 1.00 9.92
C PRO A 106 2.56 -0.40 9.30
N LYS A 107 1.99 -1.44 9.94
CA LYS A 107 2.10 -2.83 9.50
C LYS A 107 0.77 -3.37 8.95
N ILE A 108 0.90 -4.41 8.15
CA ILE A 108 -0.19 -5.27 7.64
C ILE A 108 0.06 -6.65 8.21
#